data_AF-A0A7C5X7Y7-F1
#
_entry.id   AF-A0A7C5X7Y7-F1
#
_cell.length_a   1.000
_cell.length_b   1.000
_cell.length_c   1.000
_cell.angle_alpha   90.00
_cell.angle_beta   90.00
_cell.angle_gamma   90.00
#
_symmetry.space_group_name_H-M   'P 1'
#
loop_
_entity.id
_entity.type
_entity.pdbx_description
1 polymer ?
#
loop_
_entity_poly.entity_id
_entity_poly.type
_entity_poly.pdbx_seq_one_letter_code
_entity_poly.pdbx_strand_id
1 'polypeptide(L)'
;MFLRRVLYMARRFGAFTAAQAAVYLDLPAEEAARRLDKAVEGGALKAVDVAGVRFYYRDPVEAADVILCSVDVASLPREEREKLMRL
;
A
#
# COMPACT_ATOMS: atom_id res chain seq x y z
N MET A 1 11.66 -14.44 -7.69
CA MET A 1 12.18 -13.73 -6.49
C MET A 1 11.34 -12.52 -6.08
N PHE A 2 10.89 -11.67 -7.02
CA PHE A 2 10.08 -10.48 -6.75
C PHE A 2 8.86 -10.76 -5.85
N LEU A 3 7.98 -11.68 -6.26
CA LEU A 3 6.73 -11.98 -5.55
C LEU A 3 6.95 -12.30 -4.06
N ARG A 4 7.93 -13.17 -3.76
CA ARG A 4 8.26 -13.54 -2.38
C ARG A 4 8.71 -12.33 -1.55
N ARG A 5 9.46 -11.40 -2.15
CA ARG A 5 9.92 -10.18 -1.46
C ARG A 5 8.79 -9.21 -1.21
N VAL A 6 7.89 -8.96 -2.17
CA VAL A 6 6.75 -8.05 -1.95
C VAL A 6 5.71 -8.61 -0.98
N LEU A 7 5.52 -9.94 -0.96
CA LEU A 7 4.69 -10.57 0.06
C LEU A 7 5.32 -10.49 1.46
N TYR A 8 6.64 -10.60 1.55
CA TYR A 8 7.36 -10.35 2.79
C TYR A 8 7.19 -8.89 3.25
N MET A 9 7.28 -7.92 2.33
CA MET A 9 7.01 -6.52 2.63
C MET A 9 5.58 -6.31 3.14
N ALA A 10 4.57 -6.87 2.47
CA ALA A 10 3.18 -6.77 2.90
C ALA A 10 2.98 -7.30 4.33
N ARG A 11 3.57 -8.45 4.65
CA ARG A 11 3.50 -9.04 5.99
C ARG A 11 4.29 -8.25 7.05
N ARG A 12 5.40 -7.64 6.66
CA ARG A 12 6.28 -6.91 7.60
C ARG A 12 5.77 -5.50 7.90
N PHE A 13 5.19 -4.85 6.90
CA PHE A 13 4.83 -3.44 6.94
C PHE A 13 3.31 -3.20 6.93
N GLY A 14 2.48 -4.24 6.76
CA GLY A 14 1.03 -4.13 6.58
C GLY A 14 0.65 -3.56 5.20
N ALA A 15 1.08 -2.34 4.92
CA ALA A 15 0.94 -1.66 3.64
C ALA A 15 2.24 -0.93 3.25
N PHE A 16 2.48 -0.75 1.95
CA PHE A 16 3.65 -0.01 1.45
C PHE A 16 3.38 0.64 0.09
N THR A 17 4.18 1.65 -0.26
CA THR A 17 4.08 2.37 -1.54
C THR A 17 5.05 1.81 -2.58
N ALA A 18 4.83 2.15 -3.86
CA ALA A 18 5.78 1.81 -4.92
C ALA A 18 7.19 2.37 -4.68
N ALA A 19 7.30 3.56 -4.08
CA ALA A 19 8.58 4.17 -3.72
C ALA A 19 9.33 3.35 -2.65
N GLN A 20 8.63 2.89 -1.61
CA GLN A 20 9.23 2.02 -0.59
C GLN A 20 9.67 0.68 -1.19
N ALA A 21 8.88 0.11 -2.10
CA ALA A 21 9.24 -1.12 -2.80
C ALA A 21 10.43 -0.92 -3.74
N ALA A 22 10.51 0.20 -4.44
CA ALA A 22 11.63 0.55 -5.32
C ALA A 22 12.96 0.55 -4.54
N VAL A 23 12.99 1.19 -3.37
CA VAL A 23 14.15 1.21 -2.47
C VAL A 23 14.47 -0.19 -1.96
N TYR A 24 13.46 -0.93 -1.48
CA TYR A 24 13.68 -2.27 -0.89
C TYR A 24 14.14 -3.31 -1.92
N LEU A 25 13.69 -3.19 -3.17
CA LEU A 25 13.95 -4.15 -4.24
C LEU A 25 15.12 -3.76 -5.14
N ASP A 26 15.69 -2.57 -4.94
CA ASP A 26 16.71 -1.98 -5.80
C ASP A 26 16.24 -1.91 -7.26
N LEU A 27 15.08 -1.29 -7.46
CA LEU A 27 14.42 -1.13 -8.76
C LEU A 27 14.06 0.33 -9.03
N PRO A 28 14.00 0.75 -10.31
CA PRO A 28 13.37 2.02 -10.69
C PRO A 28 11.92 2.09 -10.19
N ALA A 29 11.48 3.28 -9.76
CA ALA A 29 10.15 3.48 -9.19
C ALA A 29 9.01 3.07 -10.13
N GLU A 30 9.10 3.45 -11.42
CA GLU A 30 8.13 3.03 -12.44
C GLU A 30 8.08 1.51 -12.60
N GLU A 31 9.24 0.85 -12.55
CA GLU A 31 9.30 -0.61 -12.70
C GLU A 31 8.74 -1.33 -11.47
N ALA A 32 8.99 -0.79 -10.27
CA ALA A 32 8.39 -1.30 -9.05
C ALA A 32 6.85 -1.17 -9.10
N ALA A 33 6.32 0.00 -9.47
CA ALA A 33 4.89 0.24 -9.62
C ALA A 33 4.26 -0.75 -10.61
N ARG A 34 4.80 -0.84 -11.83
CA ARG A 34 4.32 -1.76 -12.87
C ARG A 34 4.28 -3.22 -12.41
N ARG A 35 5.30 -3.68 -11.70
CA ARG A 35 5.34 -5.07 -11.20
C ARG A 35 4.40 -5.31 -10.04
N LEU A 36 4.19 -4.31 -9.18
CA LEU A 36 3.23 -4.38 -8.09
C LEU A 36 1.79 -4.41 -8.63
N ASP A 37 1.48 -3.60 -9.64
CA ASP A 37 0.15 -3.62 -10.27
C ASP A 37 -0.13 -4.99 -10.91
N LYS A 38 0.86 -5.62 -11.56
CA LYS A 38 0.72 -7.03 -12.01
C LYS A 38 0.48 -8.02 -10.87
N ALA A 39 1.07 -7.79 -9.69
CA ALA A 39 0.82 -8.63 -8.52
C ALA A 39 -0.59 -8.41 -7.95
N VAL A 40 -1.18 -7.22 -8.13
CA VAL A 40 -2.58 -6.93 -7.81
C VAL A 40 -3.51 -7.60 -8.81
N GLU A 41 -3.25 -7.46 -10.11
CA GLU A 41 -4.00 -8.14 -11.18
C GLU A 41 -4.01 -9.66 -10.99
N GLY A 42 -2.88 -10.24 -10.59
CA GLY A 42 -2.73 -11.66 -10.29
C GLY A 42 -3.30 -12.09 -8.93
N GLY A 43 -3.91 -11.18 -8.16
CA GLY A 43 -4.55 -11.46 -6.86
C GLY A 43 -3.59 -11.75 -5.70
N ALA A 44 -2.29 -11.53 -5.88
CA ALA A 44 -1.30 -11.76 -4.84
C ALA A 44 -1.21 -10.60 -3.82
N LEU A 45 -1.55 -9.40 -4.28
CA LEU A 45 -1.66 -8.18 -3.48
C LEU A 45 -3.03 -7.53 -3.73
N LYS A 46 -3.39 -6.61 -2.85
CA LYS A 46 -4.47 -5.64 -3.03
C LYS A 46 -3.86 -4.25 -3.08
N ALA A 47 -4.58 -3.29 -3.63
CA ALA A 47 -4.17 -1.89 -3.62
C ALA A 47 -5.34 -0.98 -3.23
N VAL A 48 -5.01 0.14 -2.62
CA VAL A 48 -5.95 1.22 -2.27
C VAL A 48 -5.24 2.56 -2.47
N ASP A 49 -5.97 3.53 -3.02
CA ASP A 49 -5.49 4.89 -3.18
C ASP A 49 -6.08 5.75 -2.04
N VAL A 50 -5.22 6.42 -1.28
CA VAL A 50 -5.60 7.27 -0.14
C VAL A 50 -4.85 8.59 -0.27
N ALA A 51 -5.58 9.72 -0.30
CA ALA A 51 -5.01 11.06 -0.47
C ALA A 51 -4.02 11.18 -1.67
N GLY A 52 -4.31 10.49 -2.77
CA GLY A 52 -3.45 10.49 -3.97
C GLY A 52 -2.22 9.59 -3.87
N VAL A 53 -2.07 8.81 -2.81
CA VAL A 53 -0.99 7.84 -2.62
C VAL A 53 -1.53 6.41 -2.74
N ARG A 54 -0.91 5.63 -3.62
CA ARG A 54 -1.24 4.20 -3.81
C ARG A 54 -0.50 3.33 -2.82
N PHE A 55 -1.25 2.61 -2.00
CA PHE A 55 -0.74 1.61 -1.05
C PHE A 55 -1.03 0.20 -1.53
N TYR A 56 -0.03 -0.66 -1.43
CA TYR A 56 -0.10 -2.09 -1.73
C TYR A 56 -0.09 -2.87 -0.42
N TYR A 57 -0.98 -3.84 -0.28
CA TYR A 57 -1.17 -4.60 0.96
C TYR A 57 -1.68 -6.02 0.67
N ARG A 58 -1.81 -6.83 1.73
CA ARG A 58 -2.43 -8.16 1.64
C ARG A 58 -3.54 -8.37 2.66
N ASP A 59 -3.30 -8.01 3.92
CA ASP A 59 -4.32 -8.00 4.96
C ASP A 59 -4.92 -6.59 5.09
N PRO A 60 -6.23 -6.40 4.88
CA PRO A 60 -6.87 -5.10 5.00
C PRO A 60 -6.83 -4.51 6.42
N VAL A 61 -6.79 -5.34 7.46
CA VAL A 61 -6.75 -4.86 8.86
C VAL A 61 -5.38 -4.27 9.18
N GLU A 62 -4.31 -5.03 8.89
CA GLU A 62 -2.93 -4.53 9.07
C GLU A 62 -2.65 -3.29 8.20
N ALA A 63 -3.23 -3.26 6.99
CA ALA A 63 -3.10 -2.12 6.10
C ALA A 63 -3.77 -0.86 6.66
N ALA A 64 -4.96 -0.98 7.25
CA ALA A 64 -5.69 0.14 7.81
C ALA A 64 -4.89 0.81 8.94
N ASP A 65 -4.35 0.03 9.88
CA ASP A 65 -3.54 0.56 10.99
C ASP A 65 -2.34 1.37 10.49
N VAL A 66 -1.65 0.87 9.48
CA VAL A 66 -0.45 1.50 8.93
C VAL A 66 -0.79 2.74 8.13
N ILE A 67 -1.81 2.66 7.27
CA ILE A 67 -2.25 3.80 6.45
C ILE A 67 -2.74 4.93 7.37
N LEU A 68 -3.55 4.62 8.39
CA LEU A 68 -4.05 5.59 9.36
C LEU A 68 -2.95 6.22 10.20
N CYS A 69 -1.90 5.48 10.55
CA CYS A 69 -0.74 6.05 11.23
C CYS A 69 0.15 6.89 10.31
N SER A 70 0.11 6.64 9.00
CA SER A 70 0.93 7.34 8.00
C SER A 70 0.28 8.61 7.44
N VAL A 71 -1.03 8.75 7.61
CA VAL A 71 -1.80 9.89 7.11
C VAL A 71 -2.31 10.70 8.29
N ASP A 72 -2.08 12.02 8.28
CA ASP A 72 -2.77 12.89 9.23
C ASP A 72 -4.25 12.91 8.88
N VAL A 73 -5.08 12.24 9.69
CA VAL A 73 -6.53 12.16 9.50
C VAL A 73 -7.19 13.54 9.41
N ALA A 74 -6.59 14.58 10.00
CA ALA A 74 -7.07 15.95 9.89
C ALA A 74 -6.85 16.56 8.48
N SER A 75 -5.89 16.04 7.73
CA SER A 75 -5.55 16.49 6.37
C SER A 75 -6.39 15.81 5.27
N LEU A 76 -7.15 14.76 5.61
CA LEU A 76 -7.99 14.04 4.65
C LEU A 76 -9.23 14.85 4.22
N PRO A 77 -9.66 14.73 2.95
CA PRO A 77 -10.97 15.18 2.50
C PRO A 77 -12.08 14.66 3.41
N ARG A 78 -13.10 15.50 3.65
CA ARG A 78 -14.17 15.19 4.61
C ARG A 78 -14.84 13.83 4.35
N GLU A 79 -15.06 13.48 3.09
CA GLU A 79 -15.68 12.21 2.70
C GLU A 79 -14.83 10.98 3.08
N GLU A 80 -13.51 11.06 2.94
CA GLU A 80 -12.59 9.99 3.32
C GLU A 80 -12.50 9.87 4.84
N ARG A 81 -12.50 11.03 5.53
CA ARG A 81 -12.51 11.08 7.00
C ARG A 81 -13.77 10.45 7.60
N GLU A 82 -14.94 10.72 7.01
CA GLU A 82 -16.22 10.16 7.48
C GLU A 82 -16.31 8.64 7.25
N LYS A 83 -15.66 8.10 6.21
CA LYS A 83 -15.57 6.64 5.99
C LYS A 83 -14.73 5.96 7.08
N LEU A 84 -13.67 6.60 7.53
CA LEU A 84 -12.75 6.06 8.53
C LEU A 84 -13.33 6.12 9.96
N MET A 85 -14.15 7.12 10.29
CA MET A 85 -14.80 7.23 11.61
C MET A 85 -15.94 6.22 11.84
N ARG A 86 -16.31 5.44 10.82
CA ARG A 86 -17.39 4.43 10.88
C ARG A 86 -16.88 2.98 10.97
N LEU A 87 -15.56 2.80 11.01
CA LEU A 87 -14.89 1.52 11.30
C LEU A 87 -14.71 1.37 12.82
#